data_AF-B1TFU8-F1
#
_entry.id   AF-B1TFU8-F1
#
_cell.length_a   1.000
_cell.length_b   1.000
_cell.length_c   1.000
_cell.angle_alpha   90.00
_cell.angle_beta   90.00
_cell.angle_gamma   90.00
#
_symmetry.space_group_name_H-M   'P 1'
#
loop_
_entity.id
_entity.type
_entity.pdbx_description
1 polymer ?
#
loop_
_entity_poly.entity_id
_entity_poly.type
_entity_poly.pdbx_seq_one_letter_code
_entity_poly.pdbx_strand_id
1 'polypeptide(L)'
;MIKKLSKYERVVDTNRTRRLVLRASGAVPLLGLLSSSKSLAAPPDPMLPVISVTGGPITDMYYPGSGTLGTGPLPPSRIPSVLANGNISGPVLRVGELYLVNGKKILEAIERGDSNGTLVEFATGLEHATESAVRAQAAVYGLVTQWLATGGYINQPGANQYAFTRVGSMSTLFGVFSTWYFRNLPSRPASEFAFYGSPFMSIAAIYYWMFGDGSPRTMNIQSLNLAMSLSDFAQINRAVENPAYSHGTYFFDSEFSTNLFDHHTKDLWAAGVIGRVSGRVTGTLEMSDKGDYVFAGSFTLNPDRYKAYDSNRTLTQEVLTKFLGLLGTFGHKDYDIIFTGSQNITFSGKRPSANQMPVNPGEAVHRPSFGGRPRPSGT
;
A
#
# COMPACT_ATOMS: atom_id res chain seq x y z
N MET A 1 -34.90 66.93 -21.99
CA MET A 1 -34.94 66.41 -23.37
C MET A 1 -33.59 65.74 -23.64
N ILE A 2 -33.59 64.45 -24.01
CA ILE A 2 -32.47 63.67 -24.62
C ILE A 2 -31.33 63.28 -23.65
N LYS A 3 -30.80 62.04 -23.54
CA LYS A 3 -31.15 60.68 -24.00
C LYS A 3 -30.22 59.72 -23.20
N LYS A 4 -30.72 58.54 -22.81
CA LYS A 4 -29.92 57.31 -22.65
C LYS A 4 -29.26 56.94 -23.99
N LEU A 5 -28.07 56.30 -23.97
CA LEU A 5 -27.53 55.29 -24.92
C LEU A 5 -26.11 54.91 -24.41
N SER A 6 -25.81 53.67 -24.03
CA SER A 6 -25.48 52.48 -24.87
C SER A 6 -23.96 52.20 -24.79
N LYS A 7 -23.50 51.15 -24.09
CA LYS A 7 -23.24 49.76 -24.53
C LYS A 7 -21.95 49.59 -25.37
N TYR A 8 -21.08 48.69 -24.89
CA TYR A 8 -19.93 48.01 -25.52
C TYR A 8 -18.65 48.82 -25.81
N GLU A 9 -17.52 48.46 -25.15
CA GLU A 9 -16.40 47.79 -25.84
C GLU A 9 -15.29 47.26 -24.89
N ARG A 10 -15.00 45.96 -25.08
CA ARG A 10 -13.71 45.24 -25.07
C ARG A 10 -12.73 45.32 -23.87
N VAL A 11 -12.71 44.18 -23.17
CA VAL A 11 -11.54 43.41 -22.71
C VAL A 11 -10.30 43.58 -23.60
N VAL A 12 -9.19 44.13 -23.07
CA VAL A 12 -7.79 43.75 -23.36
C VAL A 12 -6.90 44.33 -22.24
N ASP A 13 -6.36 43.51 -21.34
CA ASP A 13 -4.92 43.53 -21.01
C ASP A 13 -4.55 42.45 -19.97
N THR A 14 -4.42 41.21 -20.45
CA THR A 14 -3.64 40.18 -19.75
C THR A 14 -3.08 39.24 -20.80
N ASN A 15 -1.99 39.66 -21.47
CA ASN A 15 -1.11 38.78 -22.28
C ASN A 15 0.08 39.57 -22.87
N ARG A 16 0.97 40.12 -22.01
CA ARG A 16 2.20 40.79 -22.49
C ARG A 16 3.50 40.27 -21.88
N THR A 17 3.56 38.99 -21.50
CA THR A 17 4.84 38.35 -21.12
C THR A 17 4.95 36.88 -21.51
N ARG A 18 4.29 36.49 -22.61
CA ARG A 18 4.56 35.23 -23.33
C ARG A 18 4.73 35.52 -24.82
N ARG A 19 5.97 35.77 -25.26
CA ARG A 19 6.53 35.41 -26.58
C ARG A 19 7.87 36.11 -26.86
N LEU A 20 8.94 35.39 -26.59
CA LEU A 20 10.21 35.39 -27.32
C LEU A 20 10.80 34.00 -27.02
N VAL A 21 11.12 33.08 -27.93
CA VAL A 21 11.12 33.03 -29.39
C VAL A 21 10.95 31.56 -29.78
N LEU A 22 10.08 31.32 -30.75
CA LEU A 22 9.99 30.10 -31.56
C LEU A 22 10.89 30.28 -32.78
N ARG A 23 11.85 29.38 -33.01
CA ARG A 23 12.37 28.97 -34.33
C ARG A 23 13.02 27.60 -34.15
N ALA A 24 12.75 26.55 -34.93
CA ALA A 24 11.88 26.39 -36.07
C ALA A 24 11.70 24.89 -36.38
N SER A 25 10.57 24.57 -37.01
CA SER A 25 10.34 23.51 -38.00
C SER A 25 10.41 22.04 -37.54
N GLY A 26 9.46 21.17 -37.85
CA GLY A 26 8.27 21.28 -38.69
C GLY A 26 7.69 19.89 -39.01
N ALA A 27 6.48 19.90 -39.56
CA ALA A 27 5.73 18.82 -40.22
C ALA A 27 4.89 17.85 -39.34
N VAL A 28 3.59 18.14 -39.33
CA VAL A 28 2.45 17.21 -39.15
C VAL A 28 2.23 16.48 -40.50
N PRO A 29 1.55 15.31 -40.57
CA PRO A 29 0.09 15.36 -40.70
C PRO A 29 -0.68 14.32 -39.88
N LEU A 30 -1.82 14.81 -39.43
CA LEU A 30 -3.00 14.13 -38.93
C LEU A 30 -3.67 13.37 -40.09
N LEU A 31 -3.93 12.07 -39.99
CA LEU A 31 -4.93 11.33 -40.78
C LEU A 31 -5.15 9.95 -40.14
N GLY A 32 -6.40 9.62 -39.78
CA GLY A 32 -6.81 8.25 -39.41
C GLY A 32 -7.61 8.09 -38.12
N LEU A 33 -8.70 8.83 -37.96
CA LEU A 33 -9.80 8.45 -37.06
C LEU A 33 -10.57 7.25 -37.67
N LEU A 34 -11.09 6.38 -36.77
CA LEU A 34 -12.22 5.45 -36.89
C LEU A 34 -11.94 3.92 -36.99
N SER A 35 -12.25 3.25 -35.87
CA SER A 35 -13.30 2.21 -35.73
C SER A 35 -12.89 0.79 -35.29
N SER A 36 -13.72 0.26 -34.37
CA SER A 36 -14.18 -1.13 -34.24
C SER A 36 -13.38 -2.14 -33.38
N SER A 37 -13.82 -2.26 -32.13
CA SER A 37 -14.33 -3.46 -31.43
C SER A 37 -13.84 -4.90 -31.78
N LYS A 38 -13.56 -5.62 -30.68
CA LYS A 38 -13.63 -7.08 -30.41
C LYS A 38 -12.37 -7.95 -30.60
N SER A 39 -12.19 -8.79 -29.58
CA SER A 39 -11.13 -9.76 -29.32
C SER A 39 -11.02 -10.88 -30.36
N LEU A 40 -9.81 -11.38 -30.57
CA LEU A 40 -9.50 -12.77 -30.93
C LEU A 40 -8.14 -13.16 -30.31
N ALA A 41 -8.07 -14.40 -29.84
CA ALA A 41 -6.93 -14.97 -29.11
C ALA A 41 -5.92 -15.68 -30.03
N ALA A 42 -4.66 -15.76 -29.52
CA ALA A 42 -3.53 -16.67 -29.83
C ALA A 42 -2.69 -16.41 -31.11
N PRO A 43 -1.39 -16.82 -31.21
CA PRO A 43 -0.61 -17.75 -30.35
C PRO A 43 0.84 -17.22 -30.00
N PRO A 44 1.86 -18.02 -29.59
CA PRO A 44 2.79 -17.71 -28.49
C PRO A 44 4.10 -16.98 -28.87
N ASP A 45 4.61 -16.22 -27.89
CA ASP A 45 6.00 -15.79 -27.61
C ASP A 45 6.92 -15.32 -28.76
N PRO A 46 7.18 -14.00 -28.89
CA PRO A 46 8.46 -13.53 -29.35
C PRO A 46 9.37 -13.36 -28.11
N MET A 47 10.36 -14.25 -27.98
CA MET A 47 11.41 -14.20 -26.95
C MET A 47 11.75 -12.75 -26.59
N LEU A 48 11.45 -12.36 -25.35
CA LEU A 48 11.86 -11.07 -24.82
C LEU A 48 13.38 -10.94 -25.00
N PRO A 49 13.89 -9.75 -25.38
CA PRO A 49 15.34 -9.54 -25.42
C PRO A 49 15.91 -9.88 -24.04
N VAL A 50 16.91 -10.76 -24.02
CA VAL A 50 17.66 -11.09 -22.81
C VAL A 50 18.28 -9.80 -22.29
N ILE A 51 17.67 -9.22 -21.26
CA ILE A 51 18.35 -8.18 -20.47
C ILE A 51 19.45 -8.93 -19.73
N SER A 52 20.67 -8.77 -20.21
CA SER A 52 21.85 -9.29 -19.52
C SER A 52 22.02 -8.50 -18.23
N VAL A 53 21.50 -9.02 -17.12
CA VAL A 53 21.79 -8.53 -15.78
C VAL A 53 23.06 -9.22 -15.32
N THR A 54 24.21 -8.57 -15.51
CA THR A 54 25.46 -8.98 -14.86
C THR A 54 25.39 -8.59 -13.39
N GLY A 55 24.79 -9.44 -12.56
CA GLY A 55 24.85 -9.39 -11.11
C GLY A 55 25.70 -10.54 -10.60
N GLY A 56 26.98 -10.30 -10.33
CA GLY A 56 27.85 -11.27 -9.67
C GLY A 56 27.50 -11.40 -8.17
N PRO A 57 27.84 -12.53 -7.52
CA PRO A 57 27.77 -12.66 -6.07
C PRO A 57 28.65 -11.59 -5.41
N ILE A 58 28.22 -11.13 -4.23
CA ILE A 58 28.87 -10.05 -3.47
C ILE A 58 30.32 -10.45 -3.15
N THR A 59 31.26 -9.79 -3.82
CA THR A 59 32.69 -9.80 -3.46
C THR A 59 33.23 -8.38 -3.64
N ASP A 60 34.00 -7.96 -2.66
CA ASP A 60 34.29 -6.57 -2.26
C ASP A 60 34.89 -5.57 -3.28
N MET A 61 34.74 -4.30 -2.87
CA MET A 61 35.49 -3.04 -3.09
C MET A 61 35.68 -2.37 -4.47
N TYR A 62 35.42 -1.05 -4.43
CA TYR A 62 35.21 -0.06 -5.51
C TYR A 62 36.49 0.54 -6.12
N TYR A 63 36.46 0.85 -7.44
CA TYR A 63 37.31 1.89 -8.06
C TYR A 63 36.53 2.74 -9.08
N PRO A 64 36.86 4.04 -9.22
CA PRO A 64 36.07 5.03 -9.96
C PRO A 64 36.49 5.10 -11.44
N GLY A 65 35.52 5.15 -12.36
CA GLY A 65 35.78 5.60 -13.73
C GLY A 65 35.09 4.84 -14.86
N SER A 66 34.43 3.71 -14.61
CA SER A 66 33.66 3.00 -15.64
C SER A 66 32.33 2.56 -15.07
N GLY A 67 31.26 2.74 -15.85
CA GLY A 67 29.89 2.45 -15.44
C GLY A 67 29.73 1.04 -14.86
N THR A 68 29.50 0.96 -13.55
CA THR A 68 28.99 -0.23 -12.89
C THR A 68 28.29 0.20 -11.60
N LEU A 69 27.09 -0.35 -11.35
CA LEU A 69 26.24 -0.07 -10.19
C LEU A 69 26.98 -0.39 -8.89
N GLY A 70 27.49 0.63 -8.20
CA GLY A 70 28.17 0.46 -6.93
C GLY A 70 27.16 0.28 -5.79
N THR A 71 27.07 -0.94 -5.26
CA THR A 71 26.44 -1.24 -3.97
C THR A 71 27.53 -1.41 -2.91
N GLY A 72 27.57 -0.53 -1.91
CA GLY A 72 28.57 -0.61 -0.83
C GLY A 72 28.50 0.57 0.15
N PRO A 73 29.08 0.43 1.35
CA PRO A 73 29.19 1.52 2.31
C PRO A 73 30.08 2.63 1.75
N LEU A 74 29.60 3.88 1.82
CA LEU A 74 30.28 5.04 1.23
C LEU A 74 31.20 5.76 2.22
N PRO A 75 32.35 6.30 1.76
CA PRO A 75 33.12 7.26 2.54
C PRO A 75 32.33 8.57 2.75
N PRO A 76 32.49 9.27 3.89
CA PRO A 76 31.68 10.43 4.27
C PRO A 76 31.66 11.58 3.24
N SER A 77 32.74 11.77 2.48
CA SER A 77 32.89 12.85 1.49
C SER A 77 32.02 12.69 0.23
N ARG A 78 31.31 11.57 0.09
CA ARG A 78 30.43 11.28 -1.06
C ARG A 78 28.94 11.19 -0.67
N ILE A 79 28.62 11.51 0.57
CA ILE A 79 27.24 11.49 1.08
C ILE A 79 26.62 12.88 0.85
N PRO A 80 25.35 12.97 0.39
CA PRO A 80 24.65 14.25 0.31
C PRO A 80 24.70 15.03 1.63
N SER A 81 24.89 16.35 1.56
CA SER A 81 25.04 17.21 2.75
C SER A 81 23.87 17.10 3.72
N VAL A 82 22.66 16.86 3.21
CA VAL A 82 21.46 16.62 4.02
C VAL A 82 21.60 15.42 4.96
N LEU A 83 22.34 14.39 4.55
CA LEU A 83 22.60 13.21 5.38
C LEU A 83 23.90 13.37 6.18
N ALA A 84 24.94 13.95 5.58
CA ALA A 84 26.23 14.17 6.26
C ALA A 84 26.09 15.10 7.48
N ASN A 85 25.25 16.12 7.37
CA ASN A 85 24.91 17.04 8.46
C ASN A 85 23.59 16.66 9.16
N GLY A 86 23.04 15.50 8.83
CA GLY A 86 21.69 15.08 9.20
C GLY A 86 21.58 14.38 10.53
N ASN A 87 22.67 14.26 11.30
CA ASN A 87 22.74 13.51 12.56
C ASN A 87 22.17 12.07 12.46
N ILE A 88 22.39 11.42 11.31
CA ILE A 88 21.97 10.04 11.07
C ILE A 88 22.78 9.10 11.96
N SER A 89 22.15 8.03 12.44
CA SER A 89 22.78 7.04 13.33
C SER A 89 23.17 5.75 12.58
N GLY A 90 22.59 5.52 11.39
CA GLY A 90 22.82 4.32 10.59
C GLY A 90 23.83 4.49 9.45
N PRO A 91 24.46 3.39 8.98
CA PRO A 91 25.33 3.41 7.81
C PRO A 91 24.54 3.73 6.53
N VAL A 92 25.18 4.36 5.54
CA VAL A 92 24.51 4.69 4.26
C VAL A 92 24.87 3.66 3.19
N LEU A 93 23.85 3.03 2.61
CA LEU A 93 23.95 2.17 1.43
C LEU A 93 23.63 2.99 0.18
N ARG A 94 24.49 2.91 -0.84
CA ARG A 94 24.17 3.44 -2.18
C ARG A 94 23.54 2.35 -3.06
N VAL A 95 22.44 2.69 -3.73
CA VAL A 95 21.82 1.85 -4.77
C VAL A 95 21.53 2.74 -5.97
N GLY A 96 22.29 2.56 -7.05
CA GLY A 96 22.28 3.51 -8.16
C GLY A 96 22.73 4.90 -7.69
N GLU A 97 21.85 5.88 -7.84
CA GLU A 97 22.06 7.26 -7.38
C GLU A 97 21.30 7.57 -6.08
N LEU A 98 20.63 6.58 -5.48
CA LEU A 98 19.94 6.71 -4.20
C LEU A 98 20.87 6.38 -3.02
N TYR A 99 20.67 7.11 -1.93
CA TYR A 99 21.38 6.96 -0.66
C TYR A 99 20.37 6.55 0.42
N LEU A 100 20.52 5.34 0.94
CA LEU A 100 19.61 4.72 1.89
C LEU A 100 20.29 4.61 3.26
N VAL A 101 19.82 5.39 4.24
CA VAL A 101 20.26 5.29 5.63
C VAL A 101 19.79 3.97 6.20
N ASN A 102 20.72 3.23 6.79
CA ASN A 102 20.57 1.85 7.23
C ASN A 102 20.04 0.89 6.13
N GLY A 103 20.22 1.27 4.86
CA GLY A 103 19.56 0.63 3.73
C GLY A 103 19.80 -0.87 3.66
N LYS A 104 21.02 -1.35 3.91
CA LYS A 104 21.34 -2.78 3.87
C LYS A 104 20.41 -3.59 4.80
N LYS A 105 20.30 -3.19 6.07
CA LYS A 105 19.47 -3.88 7.05
C LYS A 105 17.98 -3.77 6.74
N ILE A 106 17.54 -2.61 6.25
CA ILE A 106 16.15 -2.41 5.81
C ILE A 106 15.82 -3.39 4.66
N LEU A 107 16.66 -3.46 3.63
CA LEU A 107 16.43 -4.35 2.49
C LEU A 107 16.49 -5.83 2.90
N GLU A 108 17.45 -6.22 3.75
CA GLU A 108 17.55 -7.58 4.30
C GLU A 108 16.37 -7.96 5.21
N ALA A 109 15.79 -7.01 5.96
CA ALA A 109 14.57 -7.25 6.73
C ALA A 109 13.37 -7.52 5.80
N ILE A 110 13.22 -6.72 4.75
CA ILE A 110 12.17 -6.92 3.74
C ILE A 110 12.30 -8.28 3.07
N GLU A 111 13.50 -8.65 2.63
CA GLU A 111 13.77 -9.93 1.94
C GLU A 111 13.51 -11.15 2.83
N ARG A 112 13.59 -10.99 4.16
CA ARG A 112 13.19 -12.01 5.15
C ARG A 112 11.69 -12.00 5.49
N GLY A 113 10.91 -11.08 4.93
CA GLY A 113 9.49 -10.89 5.27
C GLY A 113 9.28 -10.22 6.63
N ASP A 114 10.29 -9.57 7.20
CA ASP A 114 10.24 -8.90 8.49
C ASP A 114 9.87 -7.41 8.33
N SER A 115 8.56 -7.13 8.20
CA SER A 115 8.08 -5.75 8.06
C SER A 115 8.27 -4.91 9.32
N ASN A 116 8.26 -5.54 10.50
CA ASN A 116 8.56 -4.84 11.75
C ASN A 116 10.04 -4.43 11.77
N GLY A 117 10.94 -5.36 11.47
CA GLY A 117 12.37 -5.09 11.28
C GLY A 117 12.62 -3.99 10.24
N THR A 118 11.83 -3.91 9.19
CA THR A 118 11.94 -2.85 8.17
C THR A 118 11.74 -1.45 8.77
N LEU A 119 10.66 -1.23 9.53
CA LEU A 119 10.38 0.06 10.16
C LEU A 119 11.35 0.35 11.31
N VAL A 120 11.73 -0.68 12.07
CA VAL A 120 12.70 -0.60 13.16
C VAL A 120 14.07 -0.18 12.66
N GLU A 121 14.56 -0.79 11.57
CA GLU A 121 15.86 -0.45 11.00
C GLU A 121 15.83 0.94 10.35
N PHE A 122 14.69 1.35 9.78
CA PHE A 122 14.49 2.74 9.34
C PHE A 122 14.57 3.73 10.52
N ALA A 123 13.87 3.44 11.62
CA ALA A 123 13.91 4.23 12.85
C ALA A 123 15.32 4.27 13.47
N THR A 124 16.00 3.14 13.55
CA THR A 124 17.38 3.02 14.07
C THR A 124 18.36 3.89 13.30
N GLY A 125 18.18 4.03 11.99
CA GLY A 125 19.01 4.91 11.19
C GLY A 125 18.81 6.40 11.48
N LEU A 126 17.67 6.78 12.06
CA LEU A 126 17.12 8.14 12.03
C LEU A 126 16.61 8.65 13.38
N GLU A 127 16.75 7.92 14.49
CA GLU A 127 16.18 8.29 15.80
C GLU A 127 16.73 9.60 16.38
N HIS A 128 17.85 10.09 15.85
CA HIS A 128 18.45 11.38 16.21
C HIS A 128 18.57 12.34 15.02
N ALA A 129 18.02 11.97 13.87
CA ALA A 129 18.24 12.68 12.63
C ALA A 129 17.49 14.01 12.57
N THR A 130 18.01 14.95 11.78
CA THR A 130 17.32 16.21 11.48
C THR A 130 16.05 15.96 10.67
N GLU A 131 15.08 16.88 10.75
CA GLU A 131 13.87 16.81 9.93
C GLU A 131 14.19 16.66 8.44
N SER A 132 15.20 17.38 7.94
CA SER A 132 15.60 17.33 6.53
C SER A 132 16.13 15.95 6.12
N ALA A 133 16.89 15.28 6.99
CA ALA A 133 17.37 13.92 6.75
C ALA A 133 16.24 12.89 6.76
N VAL A 134 15.34 12.98 7.75
CA VAL A 134 14.16 12.10 7.84
C VAL A 134 13.26 12.27 6.62
N ARG A 135 12.97 13.51 6.23
CA ARG A 135 12.22 13.86 5.02
C ARG A 135 12.86 13.29 3.77
N ALA A 136 14.17 13.47 3.59
CA ALA A 136 14.89 12.94 2.44
C ALA A 136 14.78 11.42 2.36
N GLN A 137 14.93 10.71 3.49
CA GLN A 137 14.82 9.26 3.52
C GLN A 137 13.39 8.76 3.29
N ALA A 138 12.40 9.34 3.97
CA ALA A 138 10.98 9.00 3.74
C ALA A 138 10.58 9.22 2.27
N ALA A 139 11.08 10.29 1.63
CA ALA A 139 10.83 10.56 0.22
C ALA A 139 11.29 9.44 -0.71
N VAL A 140 12.43 8.80 -0.47
CA VAL A 140 12.88 7.69 -1.32
C VAL A 140 11.85 6.56 -1.33
N TYR A 141 11.43 6.09 -0.15
CA TYR A 141 10.46 5.00 -0.02
C TYR A 141 9.07 5.39 -0.52
N GLY A 142 8.62 6.61 -0.23
CA GLY A 142 7.35 7.12 -0.73
C GLY A 142 7.30 7.23 -2.25
N LEU A 143 8.38 7.70 -2.87
CA LEU A 143 8.46 7.84 -4.33
C LEU A 143 8.58 6.48 -5.03
N VAL A 144 9.22 5.48 -4.42
CA VAL A 144 9.18 4.09 -4.92
C VAL A 144 7.73 3.57 -4.91
N THR A 145 6.99 3.77 -3.82
CA THR A 145 5.56 3.38 -3.73
C THR A 145 4.75 4.04 -4.82
N GLN A 146 4.93 5.35 -5.01
CA GLN A 146 4.25 6.11 -6.05
C GLN A 146 4.55 5.57 -7.46
N TRP A 147 5.82 5.30 -7.72
CA TRP A 147 6.26 4.74 -8.99
C TRP A 147 5.61 3.38 -9.26
N LEU A 148 5.56 2.51 -8.25
CA LEU A 148 4.86 1.23 -8.36
C LEU A 148 3.37 1.43 -8.60
N ALA A 149 2.70 2.30 -7.85
CA ALA A 149 1.27 2.59 -8.03
C ALA A 149 0.91 3.10 -9.44
N THR A 150 1.89 3.66 -10.16
CA THR A 150 1.70 4.31 -11.47
C THR A 150 2.25 3.49 -12.65
N GLY A 151 2.45 2.18 -12.45
CA GLY A 151 2.87 1.25 -13.51
C GLY A 151 4.31 0.75 -13.40
N GLY A 152 5.06 1.19 -12.39
CA GLY A 152 6.41 0.69 -12.11
C GLY A 152 6.48 -0.82 -11.85
N TYR A 153 5.35 -1.44 -11.49
CA TYR A 153 5.23 -2.88 -11.20
C TYR A 153 5.34 -3.78 -12.43
N ILE A 154 5.08 -3.29 -13.66
CA ILE A 154 4.81 -4.13 -14.84
C ILE A 154 5.95 -5.12 -15.16
N ASN A 155 7.19 -4.77 -14.81
CA ASN A 155 8.37 -5.60 -15.04
C ASN A 155 9.06 -6.04 -13.74
N GLN A 156 8.36 -5.97 -12.60
CA GLN A 156 8.91 -6.39 -11.32
C GLN A 156 8.42 -7.80 -10.98
N PRO A 157 9.33 -8.77 -10.80
CA PRO A 157 8.96 -10.12 -10.40
C PRO A 157 8.14 -10.09 -9.11
N GLY A 158 7.02 -10.82 -9.10
CA GLY A 158 6.15 -10.89 -7.93
C GLY A 158 5.36 -9.61 -7.67
N ALA A 159 5.26 -8.68 -8.61
CA ALA A 159 4.42 -7.49 -8.50
C ALA A 159 3.17 -7.60 -9.41
N ASN A 160 2.05 -7.06 -8.96
CA ASN A 160 0.85 -6.89 -9.78
C ASN A 160 0.36 -5.43 -9.69
N GLN A 161 -0.82 -5.12 -10.22
CA GLN A 161 -1.33 -3.74 -10.21
C GLN A 161 -1.66 -3.16 -8.81
N TYR A 162 -1.72 -4.00 -7.78
CA TYR A 162 -2.09 -3.61 -6.42
C TYR A 162 -0.95 -3.76 -5.43
N ALA A 163 -0.15 -4.83 -5.55
CA ALA A 163 0.84 -5.19 -4.54
C ALA A 163 1.96 -6.09 -5.06
N PHE A 164 3.03 -6.18 -4.27
CA PHE A 164 3.93 -7.31 -4.32
C PHE A 164 3.25 -8.56 -3.74
N THR A 165 3.05 -9.57 -4.58
CA THR A 165 2.63 -10.93 -4.20
C THR A 165 3.80 -11.79 -3.75
N ARG A 166 5.03 -11.46 -4.18
CA ARG A 166 6.28 -12.09 -3.71
C ARG A 166 7.40 -11.06 -3.64
N VAL A 167 8.14 -11.08 -2.55
CA VAL A 167 9.31 -10.21 -2.37
C VAL A 167 10.46 -10.75 -3.22
N GLY A 168 10.96 -9.94 -4.15
CA GLY A 168 12.17 -10.21 -4.93
C GLY A 168 13.40 -9.48 -4.38
N SER A 169 14.48 -9.41 -5.15
CA SER A 169 15.67 -8.62 -4.79
C SER A 169 15.33 -7.14 -4.66
N MET A 170 15.32 -6.63 -3.43
CA MET A 170 14.93 -5.24 -3.17
C MET A 170 16.01 -4.26 -3.62
N SER A 171 17.28 -4.64 -3.57
CA SER A 171 18.37 -3.84 -4.14
C SER A 171 18.21 -3.65 -5.65
N THR A 172 17.75 -4.67 -6.37
CA THR A 172 17.43 -4.58 -7.80
C THR A 172 16.26 -3.64 -8.05
N LEU A 173 15.17 -3.78 -7.29
CA LEU A 173 14.01 -2.89 -7.38
C LEU A 173 14.41 -1.41 -7.19
N PHE A 174 15.19 -1.11 -6.16
CA PHE A 174 15.68 0.24 -5.89
C PHE A 174 16.65 0.73 -6.96
N GLY A 175 17.44 -0.15 -7.58
CA GLY A 175 18.32 0.20 -8.70
C GLY A 175 17.54 0.58 -9.97
N VAL A 176 16.49 -0.19 -10.29
CA VAL A 176 15.57 0.11 -11.40
C VAL A 176 14.84 1.42 -11.13
N PHE A 177 14.27 1.58 -9.94
CA PHE A 177 13.61 2.82 -9.53
C PHE A 177 14.57 4.01 -9.59
N SER A 178 15.80 3.88 -9.07
CA SER A 178 16.81 4.95 -9.15
C SER A 178 17.02 5.38 -10.60
N THR A 179 17.23 4.44 -11.52
CA THR A 179 17.46 4.76 -12.92
C THR A 179 16.26 5.48 -13.54
N TRP A 180 15.05 5.02 -13.23
CA TRP A 180 13.82 5.66 -13.69
C TRP A 180 13.66 7.07 -13.11
N TYR A 181 13.83 7.23 -11.81
CA TYR A 181 13.62 8.49 -11.08
C TYR A 181 14.48 9.61 -11.64
N PHE A 182 15.79 9.39 -11.74
CA PHE A 182 16.72 10.44 -12.20
C PHE A 182 16.57 10.78 -13.70
N ARG A 183 15.98 9.88 -14.51
CA ARG A 183 15.62 10.16 -15.91
C ARG A 183 14.32 10.96 -16.05
N ASN A 184 13.47 10.95 -15.02
CA ASN A 184 12.12 11.53 -15.06
C ASN A 184 11.95 12.68 -14.06
N LEU A 185 13.04 13.38 -13.71
CA LEU A 185 12.97 14.58 -12.89
C LEU A 185 12.31 15.75 -13.66
N PRO A 186 11.52 16.60 -12.99
CA PRO A 186 11.17 16.55 -11.56
C PRO A 186 10.15 15.46 -11.24
N SER A 187 10.26 14.86 -10.05
CA SER A 187 9.29 13.86 -9.59
C SER A 187 7.93 14.45 -9.27
N ARG A 188 6.90 13.60 -9.29
CA ARG A 188 5.52 13.99 -8.95
C ARG A 188 5.44 14.54 -7.52
N PRO A 189 4.60 15.57 -7.29
CA PRO A 189 4.40 16.11 -5.96
C PRO A 189 3.70 15.09 -5.05
N ALA A 190 3.90 15.21 -3.73
CA ALA A 190 3.24 14.36 -2.74
C ALA A 190 1.69 14.47 -2.79
N SER A 191 1.15 15.55 -3.35
CA SER A 191 -0.30 15.70 -3.60
C SER A 191 -0.86 14.66 -4.57
N GLU A 192 -0.03 14.01 -5.38
CA GLU A 192 -0.43 12.93 -6.29
C GLU A 192 -0.13 11.53 -5.73
N PHE A 193 0.26 11.45 -4.45
CA PHE A 193 0.65 10.18 -3.83
C PHE A 193 -0.48 9.13 -3.90
N ALA A 194 -0.12 7.91 -4.24
CA ALA A 194 -0.99 6.76 -4.39
C ALA A 194 -0.34 5.58 -3.68
N PHE A 195 -1.16 4.88 -2.89
CA PHE A 195 -0.70 3.70 -2.18
C PHE A 195 -0.49 2.53 -3.12
N TYR A 196 0.52 1.73 -2.79
CA TYR A 196 0.79 0.45 -3.43
C TYR A 196 1.23 -0.55 -2.37
N GLY A 197 0.70 -1.76 -2.46
CA GLY A 197 0.95 -2.83 -1.52
C GLY A 197 2.40 -3.27 -1.54
N SER A 198 3.17 -2.80 -0.57
CA SER A 198 4.61 -2.98 -0.58
C SER A 198 5.17 -3.09 0.83
N PRO A 199 6.33 -3.75 1.00
CA PRO A 199 7.00 -3.85 2.30
C PRO A 199 7.37 -2.50 2.94
N PHE A 200 7.43 -1.41 2.17
CA PHE A 200 7.73 -0.06 2.63
C PHE A 200 6.49 0.83 2.77
N MET A 201 5.28 0.26 2.70
CA MET A 201 4.02 1.02 2.77
C MET A 201 3.90 1.84 4.06
N SER A 202 4.42 1.34 5.19
CA SER A 202 4.48 2.10 6.45
C SER A 202 5.35 3.36 6.35
N ILE A 203 6.52 3.27 5.72
CA ILE A 203 7.41 4.43 5.50
C ILE A 203 6.79 5.37 4.46
N ALA A 204 6.12 4.84 3.45
CA ALA A 204 5.44 5.64 2.44
C ALA A 204 4.24 6.42 3.01
N ALA A 205 3.55 5.86 4.01
CA ALA A 205 2.52 6.57 4.75
C ALA A 205 3.10 7.74 5.58
N ILE A 206 4.29 7.56 6.18
CA ILE A 206 5.03 8.64 6.85
C ILE A 206 5.43 9.72 5.82
N TYR A 207 5.90 9.33 4.63
CA TYR A 207 6.21 10.30 3.57
C TYR A 207 5.02 11.18 3.24
N TYR A 208 3.85 10.61 2.97
CA TYR A 208 2.67 11.41 2.67
C TYR A 208 2.22 12.26 3.87
N TRP A 209 2.34 11.75 5.10
CA TRP A 209 2.05 12.51 6.32
C TRP A 209 2.95 13.76 6.49
N MET A 210 4.24 13.64 6.14
CA MET A 210 5.20 14.73 6.24
C MET A 210 5.08 15.75 5.10
N PHE A 211 4.86 15.31 3.86
CA PHE A 211 4.93 16.15 2.65
C PHE A 211 3.56 16.46 2.02
N GLY A 212 2.53 15.72 2.42
CA GLY A 212 1.19 15.88 1.92
C GLY A 212 0.54 17.17 2.39
N ASP A 213 -0.62 17.44 1.80
CA ASP A 213 -1.45 18.59 2.13
C ASP A 213 -2.55 18.27 3.16
N GLY A 214 -2.60 17.02 3.65
CA GLY A 214 -3.62 16.51 4.56
C GLY A 214 -4.89 16.05 3.87
N SER A 215 -4.96 16.14 2.54
CA SER A 215 -6.12 15.69 1.79
C SER A 215 -6.26 14.16 1.86
N PRO A 216 -7.50 13.62 1.82
CA PRO A 216 -7.73 12.18 1.86
C PRO A 216 -7.01 11.44 0.75
N ARG A 217 -6.58 10.22 1.03
CA ARG A 217 -5.93 9.35 0.05
C ARG A 217 -6.72 8.07 -0.12
N THR A 218 -6.83 7.61 -1.36
CA THR A 218 -7.50 6.37 -1.68
C THR A 218 -6.51 5.22 -1.69
N MET A 219 -6.96 4.07 -1.18
CA MET A 219 -6.20 2.83 -1.23
C MET A 219 -7.15 1.71 -1.64
N ASN A 220 -6.80 0.98 -2.70
CA ASN A 220 -7.56 -0.23 -3.02
C ASN A 220 -7.26 -1.30 -1.97
N ILE A 221 -8.29 -1.91 -1.39
CA ILE A 221 -8.16 -2.95 -0.37
C ILE A 221 -7.29 -4.14 -0.80
N GLN A 222 -7.28 -4.48 -2.09
CA GLN A 222 -6.42 -5.55 -2.64
C GLN A 222 -4.93 -5.22 -2.52
N SER A 223 -4.59 -3.93 -2.39
CA SER A 223 -3.21 -3.49 -2.14
C SER A 223 -2.75 -3.82 -0.73
N LEU A 224 -3.67 -4.04 0.21
CA LEU A 224 -3.33 -4.45 1.58
C LEU A 224 -3.04 -5.95 1.68
N ASN A 225 -3.55 -6.75 0.72
CA ASN A 225 -3.42 -8.20 0.67
C ASN A 225 -3.62 -8.85 2.07
N LEU A 226 -4.67 -8.43 2.78
CA LEU A 226 -4.88 -8.82 4.17
C LEU A 226 -5.15 -10.32 4.26
N ALA A 227 -4.37 -11.03 5.06
CA ALA A 227 -4.53 -12.44 5.33
C ALA A 227 -5.57 -12.69 6.43
N MET A 228 -6.79 -12.20 6.19
CA MET A 228 -7.93 -12.38 7.09
C MET A 228 -8.22 -13.87 7.33
N SER A 229 -8.72 -14.17 8.51
CA SER A 229 -9.02 -15.51 9.01
C SER A 229 -10.41 -15.55 9.63
N LEU A 230 -10.92 -16.76 9.93
CA LEU A 230 -12.24 -16.90 10.54
C LEU A 230 -12.37 -16.14 11.87
N SER A 231 -11.31 -16.10 12.68
CA SER A 231 -11.30 -15.41 13.98
C SER A 231 -11.48 -13.90 13.87
N ASP A 232 -11.22 -13.30 12.71
CA ASP A 232 -11.42 -11.87 12.47
C ASP A 232 -12.89 -11.49 12.29
N PHE A 233 -13.75 -12.49 12.05
CA PHE A 233 -15.17 -12.32 11.80
C PHE A 233 -15.98 -13.02 12.90
N ALA A 234 -16.05 -12.37 14.06
CA ALA A 234 -16.64 -12.94 15.27
C ALA A 234 -18.05 -13.54 15.06
N GLN A 235 -18.91 -12.92 14.24
CA GLN A 235 -20.25 -13.47 13.98
C GLN A 235 -20.22 -14.78 13.19
N ILE A 236 -19.33 -14.90 12.21
CA ILE A 236 -19.15 -16.13 11.43
C ILE A 236 -18.51 -17.21 12.30
N ASN A 237 -17.46 -16.86 13.07
CA ASN A 237 -16.81 -17.79 13.99
C ASN A 237 -17.79 -18.36 15.02
N ARG A 238 -18.62 -17.51 15.64
CA ARG A 238 -19.67 -17.95 16.57
C ARG A 238 -20.68 -18.89 15.92
N ALA A 239 -21.07 -18.66 14.66
CA ALA A 239 -21.98 -19.56 13.96
C ALA A 239 -21.35 -20.93 13.67
N VAL A 240 -20.06 -20.96 13.33
CA VAL A 240 -19.30 -22.20 13.17
C VAL A 240 -19.24 -22.97 14.48
N GLU A 241 -18.99 -22.29 15.61
CA GLU A 241 -18.87 -22.90 16.94
C GLU A 241 -20.22 -23.30 17.55
N ASN A 242 -21.31 -22.62 17.19
CA ASN A 242 -22.62 -22.81 17.81
C ASN A 242 -23.34 -24.08 17.27
N PRO A 243 -23.64 -25.08 18.12
CA PRO A 243 -24.35 -26.30 17.71
C PRO A 243 -25.74 -26.06 17.11
N ALA A 244 -26.39 -24.93 17.40
CA ALA A 244 -27.69 -24.58 16.84
C ALA A 244 -27.65 -24.30 15.33
N TYR A 245 -26.48 -23.99 14.77
CA TYR A 245 -26.27 -23.93 13.33
C TYR A 245 -26.03 -25.36 12.83
N SER A 246 -27.12 -26.03 12.46
CA SER A 246 -27.13 -27.37 11.88
C SER A 246 -26.67 -27.36 10.42
N HIS A 247 -26.82 -28.51 9.73
CA HIS A 247 -26.66 -28.55 8.29
C HIS A 247 -27.56 -27.52 7.59
N GLY A 248 -26.98 -26.79 6.64
CA GLY A 248 -27.70 -25.76 5.89
C GLY A 248 -26.80 -24.62 5.42
N THR A 249 -27.46 -23.61 4.86
CA THR A 249 -26.84 -22.42 4.27
C THR A 249 -27.30 -21.19 5.03
N TYR A 250 -26.34 -20.38 5.48
CA TYR A 250 -26.59 -19.19 6.30
C TYR A 250 -25.95 -17.97 5.66
N PHE A 251 -26.71 -16.89 5.55
CA PHE A 251 -26.25 -15.62 4.98
C PHE A 251 -25.72 -14.70 6.08
N PHE A 252 -24.59 -14.07 5.82
CA PHE A 252 -23.97 -13.09 6.70
C PHE A 252 -23.88 -11.75 6.00
N ASP A 253 -24.28 -10.70 6.72
CA ASP A 253 -24.05 -9.31 6.39
C ASP A 253 -23.82 -8.57 7.71
N SER A 254 -22.55 -8.49 8.11
CA SER A 254 -22.18 -8.14 9.48
C SER A 254 -20.96 -7.23 9.54
N GLU A 255 -20.89 -6.43 10.59
CA GLU A 255 -19.71 -5.63 10.90
C GLU A 255 -18.63 -6.48 11.56
N PHE A 256 -17.38 -6.11 11.33
CA PHE A 256 -16.23 -6.70 12.01
C PHE A 256 -15.24 -5.63 12.45
N SER A 257 -14.41 -5.97 13.42
CA SER A 257 -13.21 -5.20 13.76
C SER A 257 -12.11 -6.16 14.20
N THR A 258 -10.92 -6.00 13.63
CA THR A 258 -9.76 -6.82 13.97
C THR A 258 -8.51 -5.95 14.07
N ASN A 259 -7.58 -6.36 14.93
CA ASN A 259 -6.28 -5.73 15.04
C ASN A 259 -5.28 -6.47 14.14
N LEU A 260 -4.79 -5.83 13.08
CA LEU A 260 -3.91 -6.49 12.12
C LEU A 260 -2.55 -6.90 12.73
N PHE A 261 -2.17 -6.32 13.87
CA PHE A 261 -0.99 -6.79 14.62
C PHE A 261 -1.17 -8.21 15.17
N ASP A 262 -2.41 -8.68 15.34
CA ASP A 262 -2.72 -10.03 15.83
C ASP A 262 -2.52 -11.09 14.71
N HIS A 263 -2.36 -10.66 13.46
CA HIS A 263 -2.12 -11.54 12.30
C HIS A 263 -0.65 -11.99 12.17
N HIS A 264 0.17 -11.73 13.20
CA HIS A 264 1.60 -11.99 13.22
C HIS A 264 2.28 -11.44 11.96
N THR A 265 3.11 -12.23 11.28
CA THR A 265 3.93 -11.80 10.13
C THR A 265 3.15 -11.54 8.84
N LYS A 266 1.86 -11.91 8.77
CA LYS A 266 1.13 -11.92 7.50
C LYS A 266 0.79 -10.53 7.00
N ASP A 267 0.37 -9.65 7.91
CA ASP A 267 -0.17 -8.32 7.59
C ASP A 267 0.61 -7.18 8.23
N LEU A 268 1.84 -7.41 8.72
CA LEU A 268 2.61 -6.42 9.48
C LEU A 268 2.81 -5.09 8.73
N TRP A 269 3.01 -5.14 7.43
CA TRP A 269 3.21 -3.96 6.58
C TRP A 269 1.92 -3.12 6.46
N ALA A 270 0.75 -3.78 6.46
CA ALA A 270 -0.56 -3.12 6.56
C ALA A 270 -0.82 -2.63 7.99
N ALA A 271 -0.55 -3.44 9.00
CA ALA A 271 -0.71 -3.10 10.42
C ALA A 271 0.08 -1.83 10.81
N GLY A 272 1.29 -1.66 10.28
CA GLY A 272 2.09 -0.44 10.48
C GLY A 272 1.50 0.83 9.83
N VAL A 273 0.52 0.71 8.96
CA VAL A 273 -0.22 1.85 8.40
C VAL A 273 -1.53 2.05 9.15
N ILE A 274 -2.37 1.01 9.20
CA ILE A 274 -3.80 1.12 9.56
C ILE A 274 -4.16 0.39 10.87
N GLY A 275 -3.21 -0.30 11.51
CA GLY A 275 -3.39 -0.91 12.83
C GLY A 275 -4.64 -1.76 12.97
N ARG A 276 -5.61 -1.29 13.76
CA ARG A 276 -6.94 -1.91 13.88
C ARG A 276 -7.84 -1.42 12.76
N VAL A 277 -8.43 -2.36 12.06
CA VAL A 277 -9.40 -2.09 11.01
C VAL A 277 -10.81 -2.46 11.45
N SER A 278 -11.79 -1.84 10.80
CA SER A 278 -13.19 -2.24 10.88
C SER A 278 -13.82 -2.19 9.50
N GLY A 279 -14.92 -2.91 9.31
CA GLY A 279 -15.58 -2.97 8.04
C GLY A 279 -16.81 -3.85 8.05
N ARG A 280 -17.24 -4.25 6.87
CA ARG A 280 -18.43 -5.08 6.67
C ARG A 280 -18.05 -6.32 5.87
N VAL A 281 -18.49 -7.49 6.33
CA VAL A 281 -18.33 -8.78 5.66
C VAL A 281 -19.69 -9.26 5.15
N THR A 282 -19.71 -9.72 3.91
CA THR A 282 -20.89 -10.28 3.26
C THR A 282 -20.54 -11.64 2.67
N GLY A 283 -21.39 -12.64 2.87
CA GLY A 283 -21.15 -13.96 2.29
C GLY A 283 -22.08 -15.04 2.81
N THR A 284 -21.72 -16.27 2.50
CA THR A 284 -22.51 -17.45 2.80
C THR A 284 -21.67 -18.47 3.55
N LEU A 285 -22.21 -18.98 4.66
CA LEU A 285 -21.68 -20.12 5.40
C LEU A 285 -22.50 -21.36 5.07
N GLU A 286 -21.85 -22.38 4.52
CA GLU A 286 -22.41 -23.71 4.32
C GLU A 286 -21.91 -24.65 5.41
N MET A 287 -22.83 -25.30 6.11
CA MET A 287 -22.57 -26.28 7.15
C MET A 287 -22.95 -27.67 6.61
N SER A 288 -22.04 -28.64 6.66
CA SER A 288 -22.30 -30.03 6.28
C SER A 288 -22.92 -30.82 7.43
N ASP A 289 -23.62 -31.92 7.11
CA ASP A 289 -24.13 -32.87 8.12
C ASP A 289 -23.03 -33.46 9.01
N LYS A 290 -21.78 -33.45 8.55
CA LYS A 290 -20.61 -34.03 9.23
C LYS A 290 -19.85 -33.00 10.08
N GLY A 291 -20.35 -31.76 10.14
CA GLY A 291 -19.73 -30.67 10.87
C GLY A 291 -18.55 -30.00 10.13
N ASP A 292 -18.39 -30.26 8.83
CA ASP A 292 -17.50 -29.45 7.99
C ASP A 292 -18.21 -28.12 7.67
N TYR A 293 -17.44 -27.04 7.50
CA TYR A 293 -17.98 -25.76 7.07
C TYR A 293 -17.18 -25.16 5.92
N VAL A 294 -17.86 -24.37 5.10
CA VAL A 294 -17.26 -23.50 4.10
C VAL A 294 -17.93 -22.13 4.18
N PHE A 295 -17.15 -21.09 4.45
CA PHE A 295 -17.59 -19.71 4.25
C PHE A 295 -17.00 -19.16 2.96
N ALA A 296 -17.82 -18.56 2.10
CA ALA A 296 -17.39 -17.84 0.92
C ALA A 296 -18.04 -16.45 0.89
N GLY A 297 -17.22 -15.42 0.74
CA GLY A 297 -17.71 -14.04 0.79
C GLY A 297 -16.66 -13.02 0.40
N SER A 298 -16.94 -11.77 0.75
CA SER A 298 -16.02 -10.65 0.61
C SER A 298 -16.20 -9.66 1.75
N PHE A 299 -15.21 -8.79 1.93
CA PHE A 299 -15.29 -7.72 2.91
C PHE A 299 -14.83 -6.38 2.32
N THR A 300 -15.33 -5.30 2.92
CA THR A 300 -14.90 -3.92 2.70
C THR A 300 -14.36 -3.34 4.01
N LEU A 301 -13.64 -2.22 3.94
CA LEU A 301 -13.12 -1.51 5.10
C LEU A 301 -13.76 -0.13 5.23
N ASN A 302 -14.01 0.28 6.48
CA ASN A 302 -14.36 1.65 6.81
C ASN A 302 -13.12 2.54 6.68
N PRO A 303 -13.27 3.83 6.35
CA PRO A 303 -12.15 4.78 6.34
C PRO A 303 -11.35 4.78 7.64
N ASP A 304 -10.04 5.01 7.53
CA ASP A 304 -9.13 5.08 8.67
C ASP A 304 -8.39 6.43 8.71
N ARG A 305 -7.97 6.86 9.91
CA ARG A 305 -7.21 8.11 10.11
C ARG A 305 -5.74 7.79 10.35
N TYR A 306 -4.88 8.18 9.42
CA TYR A 306 -3.45 7.98 9.59
C TYR A 306 -2.83 9.06 10.49
N LYS A 307 -2.17 8.60 11.57
CA LYS A 307 -1.32 9.41 12.46
C LYS A 307 -0.07 8.63 12.84
N ALA A 308 1.11 9.20 12.59
CA ALA A 308 2.38 8.51 12.86
C ALA A 308 2.74 8.49 14.37
N TYR A 309 2.38 9.53 15.13
CA TYR A 309 2.96 9.79 16.46
C TYR A 309 2.09 9.39 17.66
N ASP A 310 0.86 8.89 17.46
CA ASP A 310 -0.14 8.88 18.55
C ASP A 310 -1.09 7.67 18.60
N SER A 311 -0.75 6.54 17.97
CA SER A 311 -1.56 5.33 18.14
C SER A 311 -0.93 4.40 19.17
N ASN A 312 -1.75 3.86 20.07
CA ASN A 312 -1.47 2.78 21.04
C ASN A 312 -0.98 1.49 20.33
N ARG A 313 0.08 1.59 19.53
CA ARG A 313 0.71 0.47 18.86
C ARG A 313 1.61 -0.18 19.89
N THR A 314 1.38 -1.46 20.16
CA THR A 314 2.27 -2.33 20.92
C THR A 314 3.54 -2.62 20.11
N LEU A 315 4.28 -1.58 19.74
CA LEU A 315 5.59 -1.71 19.12
C LEU A 315 6.63 -1.50 20.23
N THR A 316 6.92 -2.62 20.88
CA THR A 316 7.70 -2.81 22.10
C THR A 316 9.21 -2.52 21.92
N GLN A 317 9.58 -1.56 21.08
CA GLN A 317 10.99 -1.23 20.81
C GLN A 317 11.25 0.25 21.07
N GLU A 318 12.10 0.53 22.06
CA GLU A 318 12.47 1.86 22.53
C GLU A 318 12.91 2.80 21.38
N VAL A 319 13.64 2.27 20.39
CA VAL A 319 14.08 3.01 19.19
C VAL A 319 12.92 3.54 18.36
N LEU A 320 11.86 2.74 18.19
CA LEU A 320 10.70 3.17 17.42
C LEU A 320 9.90 4.22 18.20
N THR A 321 9.76 4.04 19.51
CA THR A 321 9.14 5.07 20.38
C THR A 321 9.88 6.40 20.29
N LYS A 322 11.22 6.40 20.37
CA LYS A 322 12.04 7.60 20.21
C LYS A 322 11.85 8.23 18.84
N PHE A 323 11.92 7.44 17.78
CA PHE A 323 11.73 7.93 16.42
C PHE A 323 10.33 8.51 16.17
N LEU A 324 9.27 7.86 16.65
CA LEU A 324 7.90 8.40 16.52
C LEU A 324 7.72 9.68 17.36
N GLY A 325 8.33 9.75 18.55
CA GLY A 325 8.38 10.97 19.34
C GLY A 325 9.09 12.12 18.59
N LEU A 326 10.21 11.82 17.93
CA LEU A 326 10.91 12.76 17.06
C LEU A 326 10.02 13.23 15.89
N LEU A 327 9.33 12.30 15.21
CA LEU A 327 8.42 12.64 14.11
C LEU A 327 7.33 13.63 14.54
N GLY A 328 6.80 13.48 15.77
CA GLY A 328 5.80 14.40 16.33
C GLY A 328 6.27 15.85 16.46
N THR A 329 7.59 16.10 16.46
CA THR A 329 8.16 17.45 16.51
C THR A 329 8.25 18.15 15.15
N PHE A 330 8.07 17.42 14.05
CA PHE A 330 8.20 17.93 12.69
C PHE A 330 6.89 18.49 12.15
N GLY A 331 6.96 19.35 11.12
CA GLY A 331 5.76 19.80 10.42
C GLY A 331 5.07 18.65 9.68
N HIS A 332 3.78 18.46 9.90
CA HIS A 332 3.04 17.32 9.33
C HIS A 332 1.56 17.61 9.17
N LYS A 333 0.86 16.72 8.44
CA LYS A 333 -0.59 16.77 8.30
C LYS A 333 -1.19 15.37 8.34
N ASP A 334 -1.99 15.13 9.36
CA ASP A 334 -2.83 13.93 9.44
C ASP A 334 -3.83 13.89 8.26
N TYR A 335 -4.15 12.70 7.79
CA TYR A 335 -5.04 12.49 6.65
C TYR A 335 -5.88 11.22 6.80
N ASP A 336 -6.99 11.16 6.06
CA ASP A 336 -7.85 9.98 6.01
C ASP A 336 -7.43 9.06 4.86
N ILE A 337 -7.46 7.76 5.12
CA ILE A 337 -7.33 6.70 4.11
C ILE A 337 -8.74 6.20 3.80
N ILE A 338 -9.16 6.42 2.55
CA ILE A 338 -10.44 5.93 2.03
C ILE A 338 -10.18 4.62 1.28
N PHE A 339 -10.70 3.52 1.80
CA PHE A 339 -10.57 2.23 1.13
C PHE A 339 -11.55 2.10 -0.02
N THR A 340 -11.08 1.52 -1.12
CA THR A 340 -11.91 1.20 -2.30
C THR A 340 -11.85 -0.28 -2.65
N GLY A 341 -12.90 -0.76 -3.31
CA GLY A 341 -13.02 -2.17 -3.67
C GLY A 341 -13.48 -3.07 -2.52
N SER A 342 -13.38 -4.38 -2.74
CA SER A 342 -13.62 -5.42 -1.74
C SER A 342 -12.57 -6.51 -1.92
N GLN A 343 -12.33 -7.30 -0.88
CA GLN A 343 -11.44 -8.46 -0.95
C GLN A 343 -12.24 -9.73 -0.67
N ASN A 344 -12.11 -10.71 -1.56
CA ASN A 344 -12.78 -12.00 -1.42
C ASN A 344 -12.06 -12.86 -0.37
N ILE A 345 -12.83 -13.64 0.37
CA ILE A 345 -12.36 -14.55 1.40
C ILE A 345 -13.09 -15.88 1.30
N THR A 346 -12.35 -16.95 1.57
CA THR A 346 -12.91 -18.29 1.70
C THR A 346 -12.28 -18.96 2.91
N PHE A 347 -13.10 -19.47 3.80
CA PHE A 347 -12.67 -20.27 4.96
C PHE A 347 -13.29 -21.65 4.86
N SER A 348 -12.53 -22.68 5.21
CA SER A 348 -13.07 -24.02 5.34
C SER A 348 -12.41 -24.74 6.51
N GLY A 349 -13.14 -25.67 7.10
CA GLY A 349 -12.63 -26.42 8.25
C GLY A 349 -13.67 -27.37 8.82
N LYS A 350 -13.34 -27.92 9.99
CA LYS A 350 -14.25 -28.71 10.81
C LYS A 350 -14.66 -27.93 12.04
N ARG A 351 -15.92 -28.08 12.44
CA ARG A 351 -16.42 -27.58 13.72
C ARG A 351 -15.56 -28.14 14.86
N PRO A 352 -15.13 -27.30 15.82
CA PRO A 352 -14.47 -27.77 17.04
C PRO A 352 -15.40 -28.77 17.76
N SER A 353 -14.84 -29.89 18.23
CA SER A 353 -15.66 -30.91 18.92
C SER A 353 -16.26 -30.35 20.21
N ALA A 354 -17.50 -30.73 20.52
CA ALA A 354 -18.32 -30.17 21.60
C ALA A 354 -17.74 -30.26 23.04
N ASN A 355 -16.58 -30.88 23.23
CA ASN A 355 -15.94 -31.05 24.54
C ASN A 355 -15.13 -29.81 25.00
N GLN A 356 -15.21 -28.66 24.32
CA GLN A 356 -14.41 -27.47 24.64
C GLN A 356 -15.17 -26.15 24.87
N MET A 357 -16.51 -26.13 24.96
CA MET A 357 -17.23 -24.89 25.28
C MET A 357 -18.27 -25.04 26.41
N PRO A 358 -18.29 -24.12 27.39
CA PRO A 358 -19.36 -24.04 28.39
C PRO A 358 -20.66 -23.55 27.74
N VAL A 359 -21.75 -24.25 28.03
CA VAL A 359 -23.09 -24.00 27.50
C VAL A 359 -23.62 -22.66 28.04
N ASN A 360 -23.77 -21.65 27.18
CA ASN A 360 -24.59 -20.47 27.47
C ASN A 360 -25.76 -20.40 26.48
N PRO A 361 -27.00 -20.71 26.90
CA PRO A 361 -28.18 -20.62 26.05
C PRO A 361 -28.76 -19.20 26.13
N GLY A 362 -28.82 -18.47 25.00
CA GLY A 362 -29.53 -17.18 25.03
C GLY A 362 -29.56 -16.29 23.78
N GLU A 363 -28.77 -16.50 22.73
CA GLU A 363 -28.82 -15.59 21.58
C GLU A 363 -29.86 -16.01 20.53
N ALA A 364 -30.79 -15.09 20.23
CA ALA A 364 -31.89 -15.28 19.31
C ALA A 364 -31.37 -15.62 17.91
N VAL A 365 -31.71 -16.83 17.45
CA VAL A 365 -31.32 -17.39 16.16
C VAL A 365 -32.05 -16.65 15.03
N HIS A 366 -31.32 -16.09 14.07
CA HIS A 366 -31.87 -15.72 12.77
C HIS A 366 -32.36 -16.98 12.07
N ARG A 367 -33.67 -17.23 12.12
CA ARG A 367 -34.28 -18.40 11.48
C ARG A 367 -34.16 -18.28 9.94
N PRO A 368 -33.85 -19.37 9.23
CA PRO A 368 -33.98 -19.40 7.77
C PRO A 368 -35.44 -19.11 7.38
N SER A 369 -35.64 -18.06 6.58
CA SER A 369 -36.95 -17.78 5.96
C SER A 369 -37.18 -18.76 4.81
N PHE A 370 -37.93 -19.83 5.06
CA PHE A 370 -38.53 -20.62 3.99
C PHE A 370 -39.85 -19.96 3.57
N GLY A 371 -39.85 -19.33 2.40
CA GLY A 371 -41.07 -18.84 1.77
C GLY A 371 -42.00 -20.00 1.40
N GLY A 372 -43.16 -20.08 2.06
CA GLY A 372 -44.24 -20.99 1.73
C GLY A 372 -45.61 -20.30 1.92
N ARG A 373 -46.43 -20.31 0.87
CA ARG A 373 -47.74 -19.64 0.74
C ARG A 373 -48.77 -20.07 1.82
N PRO A 374 -49.81 -19.25 2.10
CA PRO A 374 -50.79 -19.52 3.15
C PRO A 374 -51.77 -20.63 2.74
N ARG A 375 -52.16 -21.48 3.70
CA ARG A 375 -53.29 -22.41 3.57
C ARG A 375 -54.61 -21.71 3.94
N PRO A 376 -55.71 -21.97 3.22
CA PRO A 376 -57.02 -21.41 3.54
C PRO A 376 -57.65 -22.15 4.72
N SER A 377 -58.21 -21.41 5.67
CA SER A 377 -59.08 -21.94 6.72
C SER A 377 -60.47 -22.21 6.15
N GLY A 378 -60.82 -23.48 5.99
CA GLY A 378 -62.16 -23.95 5.68
C GLY A 378 -62.82 -24.55 6.92
N THR A 379 -64.09 -24.15 7.09
CA THR A 379 -65.14 -24.53 8.06
C THR A 379 -64.93 -24.17 9.53
#